data_AF-A0A931IWP5-F1
#
_entry.id   AF-A0A931IWP5-F1
#
_cell.length_a   1.000
_cell.length_b   1.000
_cell.length_c   1.000
_cell.angle_alpha   90.00
_cell.angle_beta   90.00
_cell.angle_gamma   90.00
#
_symmetry.space_group_name_H-M   'P 1'
#
loop_
_entity.id
_entity.type
_entity.pdbx_description
1 polymer ?
#
loop_
_entity_poly.entity_id
_entity_poly.type
_entity_poly.pdbx_seq_one_letter_code
_entity_poly.pdbx_strand_id
1 'polypeptide(L)'
;MIGRVRLLMCWVGIGLACLCTPVEAGGPYSGPEPLAIPFGAGQAKLDARVVEVLDQLAIRAQHCAKEGELVFQVRHMPGADPKLLLRREAAIRARLDALGLSVKMERLQFSIPTGSGAVSVDPDEEALPPAPPPPPWYLEGAVRAGEDDFCFEGQDTFAWTERNPRLLAWVRALEQSLRQKAAKAPSFWQLITPSVRRAFLSPSLAREAYALSLAGRPDARGVFWWLVDQDAVALPPAQRLEWVRYLWQAGADEDLSELSRRLAIPGISLDDRVVRAPILMEANLPWPVIERRLMEEGLMRRAGEVLRPTFGQRDSRLIMTESMIRRPQWAAWARLTRAAGAARACFLSDAISLTQPDRVPESDAHLASAAFANLYVWVAGPAGRFEVEPPHGVCNPTADLLRIATGCNSRGTAYPEFASRWLEAGLILDERTIAVAISPGGLDGDGRCRLQYTPGQRFPYRLYKP
;
A
#
# COMPACT_ATOMS: atom_id res chain seq x y z
N MET A 1 20.37 -22.15 54.01
CA MET A 1 19.74 -23.43 53.61
C MET A 1 19.06 -23.22 52.28
N ILE A 2 19.33 -24.12 51.36
CA ILE A 2 19.10 -24.01 49.92
C ILE A 2 17.62 -24.30 49.61
N GLY A 3 16.91 -23.30 49.10
CA GLY A 3 15.59 -23.46 48.49
C GLY A 3 15.75 -23.79 47.01
N ARG A 4 15.45 -25.04 46.63
CA ARG A 4 15.46 -25.53 45.25
C ARG A 4 14.37 -24.84 44.42
N VAL A 5 14.77 -24.08 43.40
CA VAL A 5 13.88 -23.67 42.30
C VAL A 5 14.15 -24.61 41.13
N ARG A 6 13.11 -25.34 40.70
CA ARG A 6 13.12 -26.20 39.51
C ARG A 6 13.16 -25.32 38.26
N LEU A 7 14.23 -25.46 37.49
CA LEU A 7 14.29 -25.04 36.09
C LEU A 7 13.34 -25.93 35.27
N LEU A 8 12.27 -25.35 34.74
CA LEU A 8 11.49 -25.92 33.65
C LEU A 8 12.10 -25.41 32.33
N MET A 9 12.81 -26.30 31.64
CA MET A 9 13.15 -26.15 30.23
C MET A 9 11.84 -26.20 29.42
N CYS A 10 11.50 -25.11 28.74
CA CYS A 10 10.58 -25.14 27.61
C CYS A 10 11.39 -25.09 26.31
N TRP A 11 11.56 -26.24 25.69
CA TRP A 11 11.77 -26.37 24.26
C TRP A 11 10.42 -26.14 23.56
N VAL A 12 10.27 -25.03 22.84
CA VAL A 12 9.24 -24.89 21.79
C VAL A 12 9.88 -24.15 20.62
N GLY A 13 10.14 -24.90 19.54
CA GLY A 13 10.40 -24.35 18.22
C GLY A 13 9.09 -24.04 17.50
N ILE A 14 9.23 -23.44 16.31
CA ILE A 14 8.18 -22.98 15.37
C ILE A 14 7.86 -21.49 15.52
N GLY A 15 8.70 -20.67 14.88
CA GLY A 15 8.30 -19.77 13.80
C GLY A 15 6.97 -19.01 13.94
N LEU A 16 6.86 -18.13 14.93
CA LEU A 16 6.07 -16.92 14.79
C LEU A 16 7.05 -15.77 14.54
N ALA A 17 7.08 -15.28 13.30
CA ALA A 17 7.57 -13.94 13.04
C ALA A 17 6.61 -12.98 13.74
N CYS A 18 7.04 -12.39 14.85
CA CYS A 18 6.42 -11.19 15.39
C CYS A 18 6.40 -10.13 14.29
N LEU A 19 5.24 -9.89 13.71
CA LEU A 19 4.93 -8.66 12.99
C LEU A 19 4.76 -7.56 14.03
N CYS A 20 5.88 -7.11 14.60
CA CYS A 20 5.97 -5.81 15.24
C CYS A 20 6.37 -4.84 14.14
N THR A 21 5.41 -4.06 13.63
CA THR A 21 5.70 -2.84 12.86
C THR A 21 6.48 -1.89 13.77
N PRO A 22 7.70 -1.44 13.40
CA PRO A 22 8.34 -0.37 14.14
C PRO A 22 7.56 0.94 13.93
N VAL A 23 7.35 1.64 15.03
CA VAL A 23 6.85 3.02 15.09
C VAL A 23 7.78 3.90 14.26
N GLU A 24 7.19 4.68 13.35
CA GLU A 24 7.87 5.67 12.52
C GLU A 24 8.56 6.72 13.40
N ALA A 25 9.88 6.56 13.59
CA ALA A 25 10.77 7.61 14.02
C ALA A 25 11.94 7.68 13.03
N GLY A 26 11.67 8.22 11.84
CA GLY A 26 12.68 8.48 10.82
C GLY A 26 12.26 9.68 9.99
N GLY A 27 13.05 10.75 10.02
CA GLY A 27 12.83 11.96 9.23
C GLY A 27 12.78 11.73 7.71
N PRO A 28 12.60 12.79 6.90
CA PRO A 28 12.18 12.72 5.50
C PRO A 28 13.14 12.05 4.49
N TYR A 29 14.18 11.33 4.92
CA TYR A 29 15.20 10.72 4.06
C TYR A 29 15.75 9.38 4.60
N SER A 30 14.91 8.50 5.15
CA SER A 30 15.36 7.12 5.44
C SER A 30 15.20 6.25 4.18
N GLY A 31 16.32 5.95 3.52
CA GLY A 31 16.36 4.90 2.50
C GLY A 31 15.92 3.53 3.06
N PRO A 32 15.67 2.53 2.20
CA PRO A 32 15.32 1.19 2.63
C PRO A 32 16.42 0.64 3.53
N GLU A 33 16.01 -0.13 4.54
CA GLU A 33 16.94 -0.69 5.50
C GLU A 33 18.00 -1.56 4.77
N PRO A 34 19.30 -1.26 4.94
CA PRO A 34 20.37 -2.07 4.39
C PRO A 34 20.24 -3.53 4.82
N LEU A 35 20.58 -4.47 3.94
CA LEU A 35 20.54 -5.89 4.28
C LEU A 35 21.88 -6.37 4.84
N ALA A 36 21.77 -7.10 5.94
CA ALA A 36 22.83 -7.88 6.57
C ALA A 36 23.47 -8.90 5.61
N ILE A 37 24.76 -8.78 5.31
CA ILE A 37 25.53 -9.78 4.55
C ILE A 37 26.53 -10.48 5.50
N PRO A 38 26.12 -11.61 6.12
CA PRO A 38 26.94 -12.25 7.15
C PRO A 38 28.02 -13.15 6.54
N PHE A 39 29.29 -12.80 6.70
CA PHE A 39 30.39 -13.70 6.31
C PHE A 39 30.90 -14.51 7.51
N GLY A 40 31.40 -15.71 7.25
CA GLY A 40 32.21 -16.44 8.23
C GLY A 40 33.45 -15.63 8.65
N ALA A 41 33.88 -15.80 9.90
CA ALA A 41 35.10 -15.18 10.41
C ALA A 41 36.31 -15.55 9.55
N GLY A 42 37.05 -14.56 9.06
CA GLY A 42 38.22 -14.76 8.19
C GLY A 42 37.90 -15.26 6.77
N GLN A 43 36.62 -15.36 6.39
CA GLN A 43 36.20 -15.93 5.11
C GLN A 43 35.64 -14.87 4.15
N ALA A 44 35.84 -15.13 2.85
CA ALA A 44 35.23 -14.38 1.75
C ALA A 44 34.32 -15.26 0.87
N LYS A 45 34.05 -16.49 1.30
CA LYS A 45 33.19 -17.43 0.57
C LYS A 45 31.73 -17.02 0.77
N LEU A 46 30.95 -17.03 -0.31
CA LEU A 46 29.50 -16.88 -0.26
C LEU A 46 28.91 -18.23 0.15
N ASP A 47 28.36 -18.32 1.36
CA ASP A 47 27.53 -19.45 1.76
C ASP A 47 26.08 -19.26 1.30
N ALA A 48 25.21 -20.23 1.61
CA ALA A 48 23.81 -20.19 1.18
C ALA A 48 23.07 -18.93 1.69
N ARG A 49 23.35 -18.50 2.93
CA ARG A 49 22.68 -17.32 3.53
C ARG A 49 23.14 -16.03 2.88
N VAL A 50 24.44 -15.90 2.61
CA VAL A 50 24.97 -14.76 1.85
C VAL A 50 24.38 -14.71 0.45
N VAL A 51 24.30 -15.86 -0.22
CA VAL A 51 23.71 -15.93 -1.56
C VAL A 51 22.24 -15.49 -1.55
N GLU A 52 21.44 -15.92 -0.58
CA GLU A 52 20.03 -15.48 -0.47
C GLU A 52 19.92 -13.96 -0.28
N VAL A 53 20.76 -13.36 0.55
CA VAL A 53 20.76 -11.90 0.75
C VAL A 53 21.16 -11.16 -0.53
N LEU A 54 22.18 -11.65 -1.23
CA LEU A 54 22.62 -11.06 -2.50
C LEU A 54 21.55 -11.20 -3.59
N ASP A 55 20.79 -12.30 -3.60
CA ASP A 55 19.66 -12.48 -4.51
C ASP A 55 18.52 -11.50 -4.19
N GLN A 56 18.23 -11.24 -2.91
CA GLN A 56 17.25 -10.21 -2.52
C GLN A 56 17.69 -8.81 -2.95
N LEU A 57 18.97 -8.46 -2.70
CA LEU A 57 19.52 -7.18 -3.16
C LEU A 57 19.51 -7.06 -4.69
N ALA A 58 19.75 -8.16 -5.39
CA ALA A 58 19.66 -8.21 -6.84
C ALA A 58 18.23 -7.93 -7.33
N ILE A 59 17.21 -8.49 -6.68
CA ILE A 59 15.81 -8.20 -7.01
C ILE A 59 15.47 -6.74 -6.70
N ARG A 60 15.87 -6.21 -5.54
CA ARG A 60 15.71 -4.78 -5.21
C ARG A 60 16.34 -3.88 -6.26
N ALA A 61 17.52 -4.24 -6.77
CA ALA A 61 18.19 -3.52 -7.85
C ALA A 61 17.38 -3.50 -9.15
N GLN A 62 16.63 -4.55 -9.42
CA GLN A 62 15.71 -4.62 -10.56
C GLN A 62 14.49 -3.73 -10.35
N HIS A 63 14.12 -3.38 -9.12
CA HIS A 63 12.98 -2.51 -8.80
C HIS A 63 13.31 -1.01 -8.81
N CYS A 64 14.57 -0.59 -8.98
CA CYS A 64 14.88 0.84 -9.09
C CYS A 64 14.26 1.42 -10.38
N ALA A 65 13.41 2.44 -10.24
CA ALA A 65 12.68 3.04 -11.36
C ALA A 65 13.57 3.81 -12.35
N LYS A 66 14.64 4.47 -11.86
CA LYS A 66 15.48 5.32 -12.70
C LYS A 66 16.55 4.55 -13.45
N GLU A 67 16.72 4.90 -14.72
CA GLU A 67 17.89 4.55 -15.51
C GLU A 67 19.12 5.23 -14.90
N GLY A 68 20.16 4.45 -14.60
CA GLY A 68 21.35 4.95 -13.94
C GLY A 68 22.31 3.83 -13.54
N GLU A 69 23.52 4.21 -13.16
CA GLU A 69 24.49 3.28 -12.59
C GLU A 69 23.94 2.77 -11.25
N LEU A 70 23.86 1.43 -11.12
CA LEU A 70 23.53 0.81 -9.84
C LEU A 70 24.73 0.93 -8.93
N VAL A 71 24.56 1.54 -7.77
CA VAL A 71 25.61 1.60 -6.76
C VAL A 71 25.25 0.64 -5.63
N PHE A 72 26.13 -0.31 -5.38
CA PHE A 72 26.07 -1.22 -4.26
C PHE A 72 26.93 -0.67 -3.13
N GLN A 73 26.27 -0.20 -2.09
CA GLN A 73 26.93 0.34 -0.91
C GLN A 73 27.27 -0.79 0.04
N VAL A 74 28.55 -0.89 0.39
CA VAL A 74 29.05 -1.83 1.38
C VAL A 74 29.47 -1.05 2.62
N ARG A 75 28.72 -1.21 3.71
CA ARG A 75 29.15 -0.71 5.03
C ARG A 75 29.94 -1.78 5.76
N HIS A 76 31.09 -1.40 6.31
CA HIS A 76 31.93 -2.30 7.11
C HIS A 76 32.32 -1.68 8.45
N MET A 77 32.53 -2.53 9.46
CA MET A 77 32.93 -2.10 10.79
C MET A 77 34.34 -1.49 10.78
N PRO A 78 34.62 -0.51 11.66
CA PRO A 78 35.99 -0.05 11.91
C PRO A 78 36.91 -1.22 12.32
N GLY A 79 38.11 -1.27 11.77
CA GLY A 79 39.12 -2.29 12.10
C GLY A 79 39.03 -3.62 11.33
N ALA A 80 38.12 -3.75 10.36
CA ALA A 80 38.11 -4.91 9.47
C ALA A 80 39.36 -4.95 8.57
N ASP A 81 39.93 -6.16 8.35
CA ASP A 81 41.12 -6.36 7.50
C ASP A 81 40.83 -5.90 6.04
N PRO A 82 41.54 -4.86 5.53
CA PRO A 82 41.33 -4.36 4.18
C PRO A 82 41.47 -5.42 3.09
N LYS A 83 42.37 -6.40 3.25
CA LYS A 83 42.56 -7.47 2.25
C LYS A 83 41.37 -8.42 2.23
N LEU A 84 40.80 -8.72 3.40
CA LEU A 84 39.62 -9.57 3.51
C LEU A 84 38.38 -8.87 2.95
N LEU A 85 38.22 -7.56 3.21
CA LEU A 85 37.13 -6.76 2.65
C LEU A 85 37.15 -6.76 1.11
N LEU A 86 38.31 -6.53 0.49
CA LEU A 86 38.45 -6.57 -0.97
C LEU A 86 38.07 -7.93 -1.57
N ARG A 87 38.42 -9.04 -0.90
CA ARG A 87 38.02 -10.38 -1.34
C ARG A 87 36.51 -10.60 -1.23
N ARG A 88 35.87 -10.10 -0.16
CA ARG A 88 34.41 -10.16 0.02
C ARG A 88 33.68 -9.33 -1.04
N GLU A 89 34.13 -8.10 -1.28
CA GLU A 89 33.59 -7.23 -2.32
C GLU A 89 33.72 -7.86 -3.71
N ALA A 90 34.87 -8.47 -4.02
CA ALA A 90 35.07 -9.19 -5.29
C ALA A 90 34.11 -10.38 -5.43
N ALA A 91 33.87 -11.14 -4.36
CA ALA A 91 32.92 -12.24 -4.37
C ALA A 91 31.47 -11.75 -4.58
N ILE A 92 31.08 -10.67 -3.89
CA ILE A 92 29.76 -10.02 -4.07
C ILE A 92 29.59 -9.56 -5.51
N ARG A 93 30.58 -8.83 -6.07
CA ARG A 93 30.54 -8.35 -7.45
C ARG A 93 30.40 -9.50 -8.44
N ALA A 94 31.22 -10.54 -8.31
CA ALA A 94 31.15 -11.71 -9.19
C ALA A 94 29.76 -12.38 -9.16
N ARG A 95 29.09 -12.40 -8.00
CA ARG A 95 27.72 -12.93 -7.89
C ARG A 95 26.70 -12.03 -8.60
N LEU A 96 26.78 -10.71 -8.39
CA LEU A 96 25.86 -9.75 -9.03
C LEU A 96 26.06 -9.71 -10.55
N ASP A 97 27.31 -9.76 -11.03
CA ASP A 97 27.64 -9.85 -12.46
C ASP A 97 27.04 -11.12 -13.09
N ALA A 98 27.11 -12.27 -12.38
CA ALA A 98 26.50 -13.51 -12.84
C ALA A 98 24.97 -13.43 -12.95
N LEU A 99 24.33 -12.55 -12.17
CA LEU A 99 22.89 -12.23 -12.27
C LEU A 99 22.58 -11.17 -13.34
N GLY A 100 23.60 -10.68 -14.06
CA GLY A 100 23.47 -9.66 -15.10
C GLY A 100 23.35 -8.24 -14.53
N LEU A 101 23.77 -8.01 -13.29
CA LEU A 101 23.76 -6.70 -12.64
C LEU A 101 25.15 -6.07 -12.71
N SER A 102 25.32 -5.09 -13.59
CA SER A 102 26.51 -4.22 -13.57
C SER A 102 26.36 -3.21 -12.44
N VAL A 103 27.16 -3.35 -11.38
CA VAL A 103 27.11 -2.46 -10.21
C VAL A 103 28.45 -1.80 -9.94
N LYS A 104 28.41 -0.53 -9.58
CA LYS A 104 29.52 0.18 -8.95
C LYS A 104 29.53 -0.13 -7.46
N MET A 105 30.68 -0.54 -6.94
CA MET A 105 30.82 -0.76 -5.50
C MET A 105 31.24 0.54 -4.82
N GLU A 106 30.50 0.98 -3.82
CA GLU A 106 30.84 2.12 -2.97
C GLU A 106 31.07 1.63 -1.55
N ARG A 107 32.23 1.96 -0.97
CA ARG A 107 32.57 1.57 0.38
C ARG A 107 32.22 2.69 1.34
N LEU A 108 31.44 2.35 2.36
CA LEU A 108 31.11 3.23 3.47
C LEU A 108 31.66 2.63 4.76
N GLN A 109 32.14 3.47 5.66
CA GLN A 109 32.51 3.04 7.00
C GLN A 109 31.35 3.32 7.96
N PHE A 110 31.07 2.43 8.92
CA PHE A 110 30.10 2.75 9.96
C PHE A 110 30.58 3.96 10.76
N SER A 111 29.81 5.05 10.69
CA SER A 111 29.91 6.15 11.64
C SER A 111 29.25 5.69 12.93
N ILE A 112 30.04 5.25 13.91
CA ILE A 112 29.53 5.12 15.28
C ILE A 112 29.14 6.55 15.69
N PRO A 113 27.89 6.84 16.06
CA PRO A 113 27.54 8.15 16.61
C PRO A 113 28.42 8.35 17.84
N THR A 114 29.46 9.18 17.72
CA THR A 114 30.26 9.60 18.86
C THR A 114 29.36 10.55 19.63
N GLY A 115 28.65 10.01 20.63
CA GLY A 115 27.71 10.76 21.45
C GLY A 115 28.41 11.93 22.15
N SER A 116 28.23 13.12 21.60
CA SER A 116 28.33 14.39 22.33
C SER A 116 27.16 15.33 22.03
N GLY A 117 26.21 14.93 21.17
CA GLY A 117 24.94 15.62 21.00
C GLY A 117 23.95 15.10 22.03
N ALA A 118 23.70 15.87 23.09
CA ALA A 118 22.63 15.61 24.04
C ALA A 118 21.28 15.66 23.30
N VAL A 119 20.79 14.51 22.87
CA VAL A 119 19.38 14.35 22.53
C VAL A 119 18.65 14.35 23.86
N SER A 120 17.75 15.31 24.03
CA SER A 120 16.78 15.37 25.14
C SER A 120 15.89 14.14 25.06
N VAL A 121 16.32 13.05 25.70
CA VAL A 121 15.49 11.85 25.90
C VAL A 121 14.48 12.18 26.99
N ASP A 122 13.20 11.96 26.69
CA ASP A 122 12.10 12.11 27.63
C ASP A 122 12.37 11.20 28.85
N PRO A 123 12.40 11.72 30.09
CA PRO A 123 12.83 10.96 31.27
C PRO A 123 11.94 9.75 31.60
N ASP A 124 10.77 9.62 30.97
CA ASP A 124 9.83 8.51 31.14
C ASP A 124 9.93 7.42 30.05
N GLU A 125 10.76 7.62 29.01
CA GLU A 125 11.01 6.58 28.01
C GLU A 125 12.19 5.71 28.48
N GLU A 126 11.86 4.53 29.02
CA GLU A 126 12.83 3.55 29.50
C GLU A 126 13.76 3.16 28.33
N ALA A 127 14.93 3.81 28.27
CA ALA A 127 15.87 3.66 27.16
C ALA A 127 16.23 2.19 27.00
N LEU A 128 15.77 1.58 25.91
CA LEU A 128 16.18 0.23 25.54
C LEU A 128 17.71 0.19 25.52
N PRO A 129 18.33 -0.84 26.11
CA PRO A 129 19.78 -0.95 26.09
C PRO A 129 20.26 -0.90 24.63
N PRO A 130 21.33 -0.13 24.33
CA PRO A 130 21.82 0.00 22.97
C PRO A 130 22.08 -1.41 22.40
N ALA A 131 21.53 -1.67 21.22
CA ALA A 131 21.73 -2.95 20.55
C ALA A 131 23.24 -3.23 20.46
N PRO A 132 23.68 -4.47 20.75
CA PRO A 132 25.09 -4.81 20.67
C PRO A 132 25.63 -4.49 19.26
N PRO A 133 26.84 -3.94 19.13
CA PRO A 133 27.39 -3.59 17.83
C PRO A 133 27.44 -4.86 16.94
N PRO A 134 27.10 -4.74 15.65
CA PRO A 134 27.16 -5.89 14.76
C PRO A 134 28.61 -6.42 14.71
N PRO A 135 28.79 -7.74 14.59
CA PRO A 135 30.12 -8.34 14.65
C PRO A 135 31.01 -7.91 13.47
N PRO A 136 32.35 -7.89 13.59
CA PRO A 136 33.27 -7.36 12.58
C PRO A 136 33.33 -8.15 11.26
N TRP A 137 32.68 -9.32 11.21
CA TRP A 137 32.54 -10.13 10.00
C TRP A 137 31.26 -9.82 9.19
N TYR A 138 30.55 -8.76 9.56
CA TYR A 138 29.30 -8.30 8.98
C TYR A 138 29.55 -7.17 7.97
N LEU A 139 28.88 -7.24 6.82
CA LEU A 139 28.72 -6.12 5.90
C LEU A 139 27.24 -5.75 5.80
N GLU A 140 26.92 -4.49 5.56
CA GLU A 140 25.57 -4.12 5.10
C GLU A 140 25.61 -3.78 3.62
N GLY A 141 24.66 -4.32 2.87
CA GLY A 141 24.42 -4.02 1.48
C GLY A 141 23.19 -3.14 1.31
N ALA A 142 23.33 -2.03 0.59
CA ALA A 142 22.20 -1.28 0.06
C ALA A 142 22.40 -1.05 -1.44
N VAL A 143 21.31 -0.97 -2.20
CA VAL A 143 21.36 -0.67 -3.62
C VAL A 143 20.65 0.65 -3.88
N ARG A 144 21.32 1.52 -4.64
CA ARG A 144 20.77 2.80 -5.13
C ARG A 144 20.92 2.89 -6.65
N ALA A 145 20.11 3.73 -7.27
CA ALA A 145 20.27 4.16 -8.66
C ALA A 145 20.54 5.67 -8.68
N GLY A 146 21.74 6.09 -9.09
CA GLY A 146 22.14 7.50 -9.03
C GLY A 146 22.59 7.97 -7.64
N GLU A 147 22.64 9.28 -7.40
CA GLU A 147 23.22 9.88 -6.18
C GLU A 147 22.26 9.84 -4.98
N ASP A 148 20.95 9.97 -5.19
CA ASP A 148 19.96 10.18 -4.11
C ASP A 148 18.80 9.17 -4.06
N ASP A 149 18.66 8.25 -5.03
CA ASP A 149 17.49 7.35 -5.09
C ASP A 149 17.82 5.92 -4.67
N PHE A 150 17.36 5.55 -3.48
CA PHE A 150 17.40 4.16 -3.06
C PHE A 150 16.31 3.32 -3.73
N CYS A 151 16.63 2.05 -3.95
CA CYS A 151 15.72 1.11 -4.58
C CYS A 151 14.81 0.46 -3.53
N PHE A 152 13.55 0.89 -3.47
CA PHE A 152 12.58 0.40 -2.49
C PHE A 152 11.89 -0.88 -2.96
N GLU A 153 11.80 -1.85 -2.04
CA GLU A 153 10.87 -2.97 -2.14
C GLU A 153 9.57 -2.52 -1.46
N GLY A 154 8.49 -2.33 -2.21
CA GLY A 154 7.18 -2.08 -1.61
C GLY A 154 6.75 -0.62 -1.41
N GLN A 155 7.28 0.36 -2.15
CA GLN A 155 6.44 1.53 -2.48
C GLN A 155 5.42 1.13 -3.55
N ASP A 156 4.46 0.29 -3.12
CA ASP A 156 3.12 0.18 -3.67
C ASP A 156 2.35 1.50 -3.39
N THR A 157 2.90 2.63 -3.85
CA THR A 157 2.13 3.88 -3.91
C THR A 157 2.08 4.35 -5.36
N PHE A 158 1.13 3.74 -6.08
CA PHE A 158 0.27 4.41 -7.05
C PHE A 158 0.86 4.94 -8.37
N ALA A 159 2.17 4.88 -8.58
CA ALA A 159 2.76 5.23 -9.87
C ALA A 159 2.75 4.03 -10.84
N TRP A 160 1.56 3.63 -11.29
CA TRP A 160 1.37 2.68 -12.42
C TRP A 160 1.93 3.20 -13.76
N THR A 161 2.57 4.36 -13.77
CA THR A 161 2.90 5.11 -14.99
C THR A 161 4.31 4.86 -15.52
N GLU A 162 5.28 4.46 -14.69
CA GLU A 162 6.64 4.16 -15.16
C GLU A 162 6.99 2.70 -14.94
N ARG A 163 6.90 1.92 -16.02
CA ARG A 163 7.31 0.51 -16.01
C ARG A 163 8.79 0.40 -15.72
N ASN A 164 9.18 -0.56 -14.89
CA ASN A 164 10.58 -0.75 -14.58
C ASN A 164 11.34 -1.39 -15.77
N PRO A 165 12.27 -0.67 -16.44
CA PRO A 165 12.95 -1.18 -17.63
C PRO A 165 13.78 -2.45 -17.37
N ARG A 166 14.30 -2.62 -16.14
CA ARG A 166 15.13 -3.75 -15.78
C ARG A 166 14.30 -5.03 -15.57
N LEU A 167 13.19 -4.94 -14.82
CA LEU A 167 12.23 -6.06 -14.73
C LEU A 167 11.65 -6.43 -16.10
N LEU A 168 11.35 -5.44 -16.94
CA LEU A 168 10.88 -5.69 -18.30
C LEU A 168 11.88 -6.50 -19.14
N ALA A 169 13.19 -6.29 -18.95
CA ALA A 169 14.22 -7.07 -19.64
C ALA A 169 14.15 -8.56 -19.22
N TRP A 170 13.95 -8.84 -17.93
CA TRP A 170 13.79 -10.20 -17.42
C TRP A 170 12.50 -10.87 -17.90
N VAL A 171 11.38 -10.15 -17.93
CA VAL A 171 10.13 -10.66 -18.51
C VAL A 171 10.30 -11.01 -20.00
N ARG A 172 10.97 -10.15 -20.78
CA ARG A 172 11.25 -10.40 -22.20
C ARG A 172 12.16 -11.62 -22.40
N ALA A 173 13.18 -11.80 -21.55
CA ALA A 173 14.06 -12.95 -21.61
C ALA A 173 13.30 -14.26 -21.32
N LEU A 174 12.38 -14.26 -20.34
CA LEU A 174 11.50 -15.41 -20.10
C LEU A 174 10.57 -15.67 -21.27
N GLU A 175 9.92 -14.62 -21.78
CA GLU A 175 9.03 -14.70 -22.93
C GLU A 175 9.75 -15.32 -24.16
N GLN A 176 10.97 -14.87 -24.44
CA GLN A 176 11.79 -15.42 -25.52
C GLN A 176 12.14 -16.89 -25.28
N SER A 177 12.54 -17.26 -24.07
CA SER A 177 12.86 -18.63 -23.69
C SER A 177 11.66 -19.57 -23.87
N LEU A 178 10.46 -19.13 -23.46
CA LEU A 178 9.22 -19.89 -23.62
C LEU A 178 8.81 -20.03 -25.08
N ARG A 179 8.88 -18.95 -25.88
CA ARG A 179 8.57 -18.98 -27.31
C ARG A 179 9.51 -19.91 -28.09
N GLN A 180 10.80 -19.90 -27.74
CA GLN A 180 11.80 -20.75 -28.36
C GLN A 180 11.78 -22.20 -27.86
N LYS A 181 10.91 -22.53 -26.87
CA LYS A 181 10.90 -23.82 -26.17
C LYS A 181 12.31 -24.20 -25.70
N ALA A 182 13.06 -23.21 -25.20
CA ALA A 182 14.44 -23.42 -24.79
C ALA A 182 14.50 -24.52 -23.71
N ALA A 183 15.50 -25.40 -23.81
CA ALA A 183 15.68 -26.49 -22.84
C ALA A 183 15.97 -25.98 -21.42
N LYS A 184 16.40 -24.72 -21.28
CA LYS A 184 16.71 -24.07 -20.01
C LYS A 184 16.11 -22.66 -19.97
N ALA A 185 15.62 -22.27 -18.79
CA ALA A 185 15.21 -20.91 -18.48
C ALA A 185 16.41 -19.93 -18.58
N PRO A 186 16.21 -18.60 -18.60
CA PRO A 186 17.31 -17.64 -18.56
C PRO A 186 18.22 -17.82 -17.33
N SER A 187 19.46 -17.34 -17.43
CA SER A 187 20.48 -17.50 -16.38
C SER A 187 20.04 -16.92 -15.03
N PHE A 188 19.46 -15.71 -15.02
CA PHE A 188 18.99 -15.08 -13.79
C PHE A 188 17.98 -15.97 -13.03
N TRP A 189 17.08 -16.65 -13.75
CA TRP A 189 16.09 -17.54 -13.17
C TRP A 189 16.69 -18.81 -12.57
N GLN A 190 17.73 -19.34 -13.24
CA GLN A 190 18.44 -20.53 -12.77
C GLN A 190 19.35 -20.25 -11.57
N LEU A 191 19.92 -19.05 -11.51
CA LEU A 191 20.92 -18.69 -10.52
C LEU A 191 20.31 -18.21 -9.21
N ILE A 192 19.15 -17.55 -9.25
CA ILE A 192 18.46 -17.10 -8.03
C ILE A 192 17.96 -18.30 -7.23
N THR A 193 18.23 -18.27 -5.93
CA THR A 193 17.80 -19.27 -4.96
C THR A 193 16.29 -19.48 -4.99
N PRO A 194 15.78 -20.74 -4.91
CA PRO A 194 14.34 -21.00 -5.01
C PRO A 194 13.50 -20.28 -3.95
N SER A 195 14.02 -20.10 -2.74
CA SER A 195 13.38 -19.37 -1.64
C SER A 195 13.12 -17.91 -2.04
N VAL A 196 14.18 -17.21 -2.46
CA VAL A 196 14.12 -15.81 -2.88
C VAL A 196 13.31 -15.64 -4.17
N ARG A 197 13.46 -16.58 -5.11
CA ARG A 197 12.71 -16.57 -6.37
C ARG A 197 11.20 -16.60 -6.13
N ARG A 198 10.74 -17.56 -5.33
CA ARG A 198 9.33 -17.75 -5.00
C ARG A 198 8.73 -16.57 -4.22
N ALA A 199 9.48 -16.04 -3.26
CA ALA A 199 8.99 -15.00 -2.36
C ALA A 199 8.97 -13.62 -3.02
N PHE A 200 9.96 -13.29 -3.84
CA PHE A 200 10.17 -11.92 -4.33
C PHE A 200 10.16 -11.83 -5.85
N LEU A 201 10.94 -12.66 -6.55
CA LEU A 201 11.11 -12.52 -8.00
C LEU A 201 9.84 -12.86 -8.79
N SER A 202 9.28 -14.04 -8.53
CA SER A 202 8.17 -14.58 -9.31
C SER A 202 6.91 -13.71 -9.19
N PRO A 203 6.52 -13.21 -8.01
CA PRO A 203 5.46 -12.22 -7.91
C PRO A 203 5.74 -10.96 -8.73
N SER A 204 6.94 -10.38 -8.63
CA SER A 204 7.30 -9.17 -9.38
C SER A 204 7.25 -9.36 -10.89
N LEU A 205 7.84 -10.44 -11.41
CA LEU A 205 7.78 -10.75 -12.84
C LEU A 205 6.37 -11.07 -13.32
N ALA A 206 5.56 -11.74 -12.49
CA ALA A 206 4.18 -12.05 -12.82
C ALA A 206 3.34 -10.78 -12.94
N ARG A 207 3.50 -9.83 -12.00
CA ARG A 207 2.81 -8.54 -12.06
C ARG A 207 3.16 -7.78 -13.34
N GLU A 208 4.44 -7.67 -13.67
CA GLU A 208 4.91 -7.01 -14.88
C GLU A 208 4.44 -7.71 -16.16
N ALA A 209 4.55 -9.04 -16.22
CA ALA A 209 4.10 -9.83 -17.35
C ALA A 209 2.59 -9.69 -17.60
N TYR A 210 1.80 -9.70 -16.52
CA TYR A 210 0.36 -9.53 -16.62
C TYR A 210 -0.02 -8.11 -17.05
N ALA A 211 0.62 -7.08 -16.49
CA ALA A 211 0.43 -5.69 -16.92
C ALA A 211 0.78 -5.47 -18.40
N LEU A 212 1.84 -6.12 -18.91
CA LEU A 212 2.16 -6.12 -20.34
C LEU A 212 1.08 -6.75 -21.20
N SER A 213 0.47 -7.85 -20.72
CA SER A 213 -0.65 -8.50 -21.41
C SER A 213 -1.83 -7.54 -21.57
N LEU A 214 -2.22 -6.84 -20.50
CA LEU A 214 -3.31 -5.86 -20.53
C LEU A 214 -3.02 -4.70 -21.50
N ALA A 215 -1.75 -4.34 -21.68
CA ALA A 215 -1.32 -3.31 -22.60
C ALA A 215 -1.09 -3.80 -24.04
N GLY A 216 -1.69 -4.92 -24.44
CA GLY A 216 -1.67 -5.41 -25.82
C GLY A 216 -0.49 -6.31 -26.19
N ARG A 217 0.25 -6.86 -25.21
CA ARG A 217 1.26 -7.92 -25.45
C ARG A 217 0.77 -9.28 -24.95
N PRO A 218 -0.14 -9.97 -25.67
CA PRO A 218 -0.80 -11.17 -25.17
C PRO A 218 0.17 -12.31 -24.82
N ASP A 219 1.31 -12.40 -25.49
CA ASP A 219 2.34 -13.41 -25.21
C ASP A 219 2.93 -13.30 -23.80
N ALA A 220 2.91 -12.10 -23.20
CA ALA A 220 3.36 -11.91 -21.82
C ALA A 220 2.43 -12.61 -20.80
N ARG A 221 1.16 -12.86 -21.15
CA ARG A 221 0.25 -13.67 -20.32
C ARG A 221 0.76 -15.11 -20.16
N GLY A 222 1.47 -15.65 -21.15
CA GLY A 222 2.11 -16.96 -21.06
C GLY A 222 3.20 -17.01 -20.00
N VAL A 223 3.95 -15.91 -19.83
CA VAL A 223 4.96 -15.80 -18.76
C VAL A 223 4.29 -15.81 -17.39
N PHE A 224 3.19 -15.07 -17.21
CA PHE A 224 2.43 -15.09 -15.95
C PHE A 224 2.02 -16.51 -15.55
N TRP A 225 1.37 -17.25 -16.45
CA TRP A 225 0.92 -18.62 -16.16
C TRP A 225 2.06 -19.59 -15.96
N TRP A 226 3.16 -19.44 -16.69
CA TRP A 226 4.36 -20.22 -16.44
C TRP A 226 4.90 -19.99 -15.02
N LEU A 227 4.96 -18.74 -14.55
CA LEU A 227 5.40 -18.41 -13.19
C LEU A 227 4.47 -19.00 -12.12
N VAL A 228 3.17 -19.00 -12.37
CA VAL A 228 2.18 -19.67 -11.51
C VAL A 228 2.51 -21.15 -11.38
N ASP A 229 2.71 -21.84 -12.51
CA ASP A 229 2.98 -23.27 -12.54
C ASP A 229 4.35 -23.63 -11.96
N GLN A 230 5.36 -22.76 -12.12
CA GLN A 230 6.71 -23.00 -11.59
C GLN A 230 6.80 -22.81 -10.07
N ASP A 231 6.20 -21.73 -9.54
CA ASP A 231 6.49 -21.28 -8.18
C ASP A 231 5.23 -21.13 -7.33
N ALA A 232 4.15 -20.54 -7.85
CA ALA A 232 2.97 -20.21 -7.03
C ALA A 232 2.26 -21.46 -6.47
N VAL A 233 2.15 -22.53 -7.26
CA VAL A 233 1.53 -23.80 -6.82
C VAL A 233 2.26 -24.42 -5.62
N ALA A 234 3.57 -24.21 -5.49
CA ALA A 234 4.36 -24.75 -4.38
C ALA A 234 4.33 -23.89 -3.11
N LEU A 235 3.73 -22.70 -3.15
CA LEU A 235 3.70 -21.78 -2.01
C LEU A 235 2.74 -22.23 -0.91
N PRO A 236 2.91 -21.78 0.34
CA PRO A 236 1.89 -21.90 1.38
C PRO A 236 0.59 -21.16 1.01
N PRO A 237 -0.58 -21.55 1.56
CA PRO A 237 -1.87 -20.94 1.23
C PRO A 237 -1.91 -19.41 1.37
N ALA A 238 -1.31 -18.86 2.44
CA ALA A 238 -1.26 -17.42 2.67
C ALA A 238 -0.53 -16.66 1.53
N GLN A 239 0.55 -17.24 1.00
CA GLN A 239 1.29 -16.62 -0.10
C GLN A 239 0.58 -16.83 -1.44
N ARG A 240 -0.09 -17.97 -1.66
CA ARG A 240 -0.96 -18.16 -2.85
C ARG A 240 -2.10 -17.14 -2.89
N LEU A 241 -2.65 -16.80 -1.73
CA LEU A 241 -3.70 -15.80 -1.61
C LEU A 241 -3.24 -14.42 -2.12
N GLU A 242 -1.96 -14.04 -1.97
CA GLU A 242 -1.44 -12.79 -2.55
C GLU A 242 -1.52 -12.75 -4.07
N TRP A 243 -1.33 -13.88 -4.76
CA TRP A 243 -1.47 -13.95 -6.21
C TRP A 243 -2.92 -13.73 -6.65
N VAL A 244 -3.87 -14.34 -5.92
CA VAL A 244 -5.31 -14.17 -6.16
C VAL A 244 -5.73 -12.73 -5.86
N ARG A 245 -5.24 -12.16 -4.76
CA ARG A 245 -5.44 -10.74 -4.40
C ARG A 245 -4.96 -9.81 -5.50
N TYR A 246 -3.79 -10.07 -6.09
CA TYR A 246 -3.29 -9.30 -7.23
C TYR A 246 -4.22 -9.38 -8.45
N LEU A 247 -4.63 -10.58 -8.88
CA LEU A 247 -5.54 -10.71 -10.03
C LEU A 247 -6.94 -10.13 -9.77
N TRP A 248 -7.42 -10.13 -8.53
CA TRP A 248 -8.66 -9.43 -8.21
C TRP A 248 -8.52 -7.91 -8.31
N GLN A 249 -7.32 -7.35 -8.23
CA GLN A 249 -7.09 -5.91 -8.42
C GLN A 249 -6.80 -5.54 -9.87
N ALA A 250 -6.04 -6.37 -10.59
CA ALA A 250 -5.51 -6.02 -11.90
C ALA A 250 -5.99 -6.93 -13.04
N GLY A 251 -6.58 -8.08 -12.71
CA GLY A 251 -6.90 -9.16 -13.65
C GLY A 251 -8.30 -9.13 -14.24
N ALA A 252 -8.48 -9.83 -15.35
CA ALA A 252 -9.79 -10.23 -15.88
C ALA A 252 -10.44 -11.31 -14.98
N ASP A 253 -11.77 -11.43 -15.00
CA ASP A 253 -12.49 -12.38 -14.13
C ASP A 253 -12.20 -13.84 -14.50
N GLU A 254 -11.95 -14.12 -15.78
CA GLU A 254 -11.61 -15.45 -16.26
C GLU A 254 -10.24 -15.89 -15.72
N ASP A 255 -9.26 -14.98 -15.71
CA ASP A 255 -7.93 -15.24 -15.15
C ASP A 255 -7.99 -15.42 -13.63
N LEU A 256 -8.78 -14.58 -12.94
CA LEU A 256 -8.99 -14.71 -11.50
C LEU A 256 -9.60 -16.08 -11.15
N SER A 257 -10.65 -16.48 -11.87
CA SER A 257 -11.32 -17.77 -11.64
C SER A 257 -10.40 -18.96 -11.90
N GLU A 258 -9.63 -18.90 -12.99
CA GLU A 258 -8.64 -19.93 -13.33
C GLU A 258 -7.52 -20.01 -12.28
N LEU A 259 -7.02 -18.86 -11.81
CA LEU A 259 -5.95 -18.82 -10.81
C LEU A 259 -6.44 -19.38 -9.47
N SER A 260 -7.62 -18.95 -9.01
CA SER A 260 -8.25 -19.48 -7.79
C SER A 260 -8.37 -21.00 -7.85
N ARG A 261 -8.83 -21.54 -8.99
CA ARG A 261 -8.94 -22.98 -9.21
C ARG A 261 -7.57 -23.68 -9.17
N ARG A 262 -6.57 -23.16 -9.88
CA ARG A 262 -5.22 -23.74 -9.93
C ARG A 262 -4.51 -23.74 -8.58
N LEU A 263 -4.65 -22.66 -7.83
CA LEU A 263 -3.99 -22.49 -6.53
C LEU A 263 -4.77 -23.12 -5.37
N ALA A 264 -5.96 -23.68 -5.64
CA ALA A 264 -6.91 -24.18 -4.65
C ALA A 264 -7.27 -23.12 -3.59
N ILE A 265 -7.46 -21.87 -4.05
CA ILE A 265 -7.89 -20.75 -3.21
C ILE A 265 -9.37 -20.48 -3.52
N PRO A 266 -10.29 -20.69 -2.55
CA PRO A 266 -11.73 -20.59 -2.79
C PRO A 266 -12.20 -19.17 -3.16
N GLY A 267 -11.39 -18.16 -2.83
CA GLY A 267 -11.66 -16.75 -3.12
C GLY A 267 -10.97 -15.84 -2.12
N ILE A 268 -11.25 -14.55 -2.23
CA ILE A 268 -10.78 -13.53 -1.31
C ILE A 268 -11.91 -13.21 -0.32
N SER A 269 -11.59 -13.06 0.96
CA SER A 269 -12.57 -12.72 1.99
C SER A 269 -13.21 -11.35 1.72
N LEU A 270 -14.37 -11.08 2.34
CA LEU A 270 -15.00 -9.76 2.25
C LEU A 270 -14.08 -8.67 2.82
N ASP A 271 -13.51 -8.88 4.00
CA ASP A 271 -12.63 -7.89 4.66
C ASP A 271 -11.36 -7.62 3.84
N ASP A 272 -10.76 -8.64 3.21
CA ASP A 272 -9.63 -8.44 2.31
C ASP A 272 -10.00 -7.62 1.06
N ARG A 273 -11.17 -7.88 0.47
CA ARG A 273 -11.69 -7.11 -0.68
C ARG A 273 -11.96 -5.66 -0.28
N VAL A 274 -12.48 -5.46 0.93
CA VAL A 274 -12.73 -4.13 1.52
C VAL A 274 -11.42 -3.34 1.64
N VAL A 275 -10.37 -3.92 2.25
CA VAL A 275 -9.04 -3.27 2.33
C VAL A 275 -8.47 -2.92 0.96
N ARG A 276 -8.81 -3.69 -0.08
CA ARG A 276 -8.27 -3.55 -1.44
C ARG A 276 -9.14 -2.74 -2.38
N ALA A 277 -10.32 -2.28 -1.95
CA ALA A 277 -11.25 -1.50 -2.77
C ALA A 277 -10.63 -0.23 -3.39
N PRO A 278 -9.76 0.55 -2.72
CA PRO A 278 -9.14 1.75 -3.32
C PRO A 278 -8.23 1.37 -4.46
N ILE A 279 -7.37 0.37 -4.22
CA ILE A 279 -6.42 -0.12 -5.21
C ILE A 279 -7.15 -0.60 -6.46
N LEU A 280 -8.32 -1.24 -6.29
CA LEU A 280 -9.16 -1.66 -7.40
C LEU A 280 -9.73 -0.47 -8.20
N MET A 281 -10.11 0.62 -7.54
CA MET A 281 -10.63 1.83 -8.22
C MET A 281 -9.55 2.56 -9.02
N GLU A 282 -8.30 2.45 -8.60
CA GLU A 282 -7.13 3.01 -9.29
C GLU A 282 -6.53 2.06 -10.33
N ALA A 283 -7.02 0.83 -10.38
CA ALA A 283 -6.53 -0.17 -11.31
C ALA A 283 -6.80 0.25 -12.76
N ASN A 284 -5.88 -0.13 -13.64
CA ASN A 284 -6.05 -0.01 -15.09
C ASN A 284 -7.01 -1.07 -15.65
N LEU A 285 -8.14 -1.28 -14.97
CA LEU A 285 -9.23 -2.15 -15.41
C LEU A 285 -10.32 -1.33 -16.09
N PRO A 286 -11.11 -1.95 -17.00
CA PRO A 286 -12.34 -1.35 -17.48
C PRO A 286 -13.28 -1.06 -16.31
N TRP A 287 -13.87 0.14 -16.26
CA TRP A 287 -14.79 0.52 -15.19
C TRP A 287 -15.95 -0.45 -14.95
N PRO A 288 -16.56 -1.07 -15.98
CA PRO A 288 -17.59 -2.09 -15.75
C PRO A 288 -17.11 -3.28 -14.89
N VAL A 289 -15.81 -3.62 -14.93
CA VAL A 289 -15.22 -4.68 -14.10
C VAL A 289 -15.04 -4.17 -12.67
N ILE A 290 -14.46 -2.98 -12.51
CA ILE A 290 -14.26 -2.32 -11.21
C ILE A 290 -15.60 -2.19 -10.48
N GLU A 291 -16.60 -1.66 -11.16
CA GLU A 291 -17.94 -1.47 -10.61
C GLU A 291 -18.58 -2.80 -10.21
N ARG A 292 -18.56 -3.82 -11.08
CA ARG A 292 -19.13 -5.14 -10.76
C ARG A 292 -18.53 -5.72 -9.47
N ARG A 293 -17.20 -5.66 -9.34
CA ARG A 293 -16.48 -6.18 -8.16
C ARG A 293 -16.84 -5.41 -6.89
N LEU A 294 -16.92 -4.09 -6.97
CA LEU A 294 -17.28 -3.27 -5.81
C LEU A 294 -18.77 -3.40 -5.45
N MET A 295 -19.64 -3.66 -6.42
CA MET A 295 -21.07 -3.92 -6.22
C MET A 295 -21.36 -5.33 -5.68
N GLU A 296 -20.35 -6.16 -5.44
CA GLU A 296 -20.50 -7.44 -4.75
C GLU A 296 -21.18 -7.23 -3.38
N GLU A 297 -22.01 -8.19 -3.00
CA GLU A 297 -22.90 -8.06 -1.84
C GLU A 297 -22.15 -7.66 -0.56
N GLY A 298 -22.56 -6.54 0.03
CA GLY A 298 -22.02 -6.04 1.29
C GLY A 298 -20.66 -5.34 1.21
N LEU A 299 -19.95 -5.35 0.07
CA LEU A 299 -18.60 -4.77 -0.03
C LEU A 299 -18.61 -3.26 0.20
N MET A 300 -19.37 -2.48 -0.58
CA MET A 300 -19.40 -1.02 -0.41
C MET A 300 -19.94 -0.58 0.96
N ARG A 301 -20.90 -1.32 1.53
CA ARG A 301 -21.40 -1.07 2.89
C ARG A 301 -20.29 -1.28 3.92
N ARG A 302 -19.62 -2.44 3.88
CA ARG A 302 -18.50 -2.76 4.77
C ARG A 302 -17.31 -1.83 4.59
N ALA A 303 -17.03 -1.42 3.35
CA ALA A 303 -16.03 -0.40 3.04
C ALA A 303 -16.33 0.91 3.75
N GLY A 304 -17.58 1.39 3.68
CA GLY A 304 -17.99 2.60 4.40
C GLY A 304 -17.83 2.52 5.93
N GLU A 305 -18.00 1.33 6.51
CA GLU A 305 -17.86 1.09 7.96
C GLU A 305 -16.39 0.99 8.41
N VAL A 306 -15.57 0.24 7.67
CA VAL A 306 -14.21 -0.13 8.11
C VAL A 306 -13.17 0.88 7.67
N LEU A 307 -13.40 1.53 6.54
CA LEU A 307 -12.29 2.14 5.83
C LEU A 307 -11.99 3.57 6.25
N ARG A 308 -12.90 4.39 6.78
CA ARG A 308 -12.51 5.78 7.15
C ARG A 308 -11.50 5.97 8.31
N PRO A 309 -11.39 5.11 9.35
CA PRO A 309 -10.31 5.28 10.33
C PRO A 309 -8.93 4.91 9.76
N THR A 310 -8.89 4.09 8.70
CA THR A 310 -7.65 3.60 8.07
C THR A 310 -7.34 4.33 6.75
N PHE A 311 -8.37 4.80 6.06
CA PHE A 311 -8.34 5.71 4.93
C PHE A 311 -8.29 7.10 5.53
N GLY A 312 -7.08 7.58 5.76
CA GLY A 312 -6.92 9.02 5.89
C GLY A 312 -7.58 9.74 4.71
N GLN A 313 -7.74 11.07 4.81
CA GLN A 313 -8.25 11.90 3.70
C GLN A 313 -7.54 11.68 2.35
N ARG A 314 -6.44 10.92 2.29
CA ARG A 314 -5.67 10.62 1.09
C ARG A 314 -6.38 9.61 0.16
N ASP A 315 -6.97 8.54 0.68
CA ASP A 315 -7.46 7.43 -0.15
C ASP A 315 -8.86 7.72 -0.73
N SER A 316 -9.73 8.38 0.02
CA SER A 316 -10.98 8.90 -0.54
C SER A 316 -10.71 9.98 -1.59
N ARG A 317 -9.65 10.78 -1.45
CA ARG A 317 -9.23 11.71 -2.50
C ARG A 317 -8.76 11.03 -3.76
N LEU A 318 -8.02 9.95 -3.66
CA LEU A 318 -7.54 9.20 -4.82
C LEU A 318 -8.71 8.57 -5.59
N ILE A 319 -9.62 7.90 -4.88
CA ILE A 319 -10.84 7.31 -5.44
C ILE A 319 -11.64 8.34 -6.24
N MET A 320 -11.80 9.53 -5.67
CA MET A 320 -12.57 10.60 -6.28
C MET A 320 -11.82 11.25 -7.43
N THR A 321 -10.52 11.47 -7.28
CA THR A 321 -9.70 12.01 -8.37
C THR A 321 -9.71 11.08 -9.59
N GLU A 322 -9.59 9.77 -9.39
CA GLU A 322 -9.66 8.81 -10.49
C GLU A 322 -11.05 8.71 -11.11
N SER A 323 -12.10 8.53 -10.31
CA SER A 323 -13.47 8.33 -10.80
C SER A 323 -14.17 9.60 -11.31
N MET A 324 -13.71 10.77 -10.88
CA MET A 324 -14.33 12.06 -11.21
C MET A 324 -13.52 12.86 -12.21
N ILE A 325 -12.21 12.92 -12.02
CA ILE A 325 -11.36 13.84 -12.79
C ILE A 325 -10.72 13.08 -13.94
N ARG A 326 -10.05 11.96 -13.66
CA ARG A 326 -9.26 11.24 -14.69
C ARG A 326 -10.10 10.33 -15.58
N ARG A 327 -11.11 9.65 -15.02
CA ARG A 327 -11.98 8.70 -15.72
C ARG A 327 -13.44 8.94 -15.30
N PRO A 328 -14.11 9.99 -15.83
CA PRO A 328 -15.41 10.45 -15.33
C PRO A 328 -16.50 9.37 -15.46
N GLN A 329 -16.83 8.72 -14.35
CA GLN A 329 -17.70 7.53 -14.30
C GLN A 329 -18.82 7.73 -13.29
N TRP A 330 -19.47 8.88 -13.44
CA TRP A 330 -20.47 9.44 -12.54
C TRP A 330 -21.65 8.50 -12.24
N ALA A 331 -22.11 7.78 -13.26
CA ALA A 331 -23.24 6.85 -13.10
C ALA A 331 -22.86 5.60 -12.31
N ALA A 332 -21.64 5.08 -12.51
CA ALA A 332 -21.11 3.97 -11.73
C ALA A 332 -20.89 4.40 -10.27
N TRP A 333 -20.28 5.57 -10.08
CA TRP A 333 -20.11 6.18 -8.76
C TRP A 333 -21.44 6.35 -8.01
N ALA A 334 -22.50 6.79 -8.70
CA ALA A 334 -23.85 6.90 -8.14
C ALA A 334 -24.41 5.56 -7.63
N ARG A 335 -24.07 4.44 -8.29
CA ARG A 335 -24.52 3.10 -7.88
C ARG A 335 -23.69 2.58 -6.71
N LEU A 336 -22.37 2.77 -6.76
CA LEU A 336 -21.44 2.39 -5.68
C LEU A 336 -21.75 3.11 -4.37
N THR A 337 -21.94 4.42 -4.44
CA THR A 337 -22.30 5.22 -3.25
C THR A 337 -23.67 4.86 -2.69
N ARG A 338 -24.63 4.46 -3.53
CA ARG A 338 -25.91 3.90 -3.05
C ARG A 338 -25.72 2.54 -2.38
N ALA A 339 -24.86 1.68 -2.91
CA ALA A 339 -24.54 0.38 -2.31
C ALA A 339 -23.82 0.51 -0.95
N ALA A 340 -23.19 1.65 -0.66
CA ALA A 340 -22.61 1.96 0.64
C ALA A 340 -23.65 2.22 1.75
N GLY A 341 -24.95 2.33 1.41
CA GLY A 341 -26.01 2.57 2.40
C GLY A 341 -25.82 3.91 3.12
N ALA A 342 -25.86 3.90 4.44
CA ALA A 342 -25.70 5.12 5.25
C ALA A 342 -24.29 5.75 5.10
N ALA A 343 -23.24 4.94 4.88
CA ALA A 343 -21.88 5.43 4.71
C ALA A 343 -21.65 6.23 3.42
N ARG A 344 -22.63 6.21 2.50
CA ARG A 344 -22.73 7.12 1.34
C ARG A 344 -22.37 8.56 1.70
N ALA A 345 -22.75 8.98 2.89
CA ALA A 345 -22.55 10.33 3.35
C ALA A 345 -21.10 10.79 3.37
N CYS A 346 -20.23 9.90 3.84
CA CYS A 346 -18.82 10.17 3.95
C CYS A 346 -18.18 10.27 2.56
N PHE A 347 -18.58 9.40 1.63
CA PHE A 347 -18.15 9.47 0.23
C PHE A 347 -18.56 10.79 -0.45
N LEU A 348 -19.77 11.29 -0.19
CA LEU A 348 -20.22 12.57 -0.76
C LEU A 348 -19.57 13.79 -0.12
N SER A 349 -19.31 13.74 1.19
CA SER A 349 -18.63 14.83 1.89
C SER A 349 -17.20 15.03 1.37
N ASP A 350 -16.52 13.92 1.10
CA ASP A 350 -15.20 13.93 0.47
C ASP A 350 -15.29 14.39 -1.00
N ALA A 351 -16.34 14.00 -1.73
CA ALA A 351 -16.63 14.48 -3.09
C ALA A 351 -16.69 16.00 -3.16
N ILE A 352 -17.58 16.58 -2.34
CA ILE A 352 -17.85 18.01 -2.31
C ILE A 352 -16.59 18.76 -1.90
N SER A 353 -15.81 18.21 -0.96
CA SER A 353 -14.55 18.79 -0.52
C SER A 353 -13.47 18.81 -1.62
N LEU A 354 -13.56 17.92 -2.60
CA LEU A 354 -12.58 17.80 -3.69
C LEU A 354 -12.96 18.56 -4.94
N THR A 355 -14.25 18.71 -5.19
CA THR A 355 -14.74 19.45 -6.35
C THR A 355 -14.74 20.96 -6.10
N GLN A 356 -14.38 21.44 -4.90
CA GLN A 356 -14.36 22.88 -4.61
C GLN A 356 -13.43 23.63 -5.60
N PRO A 357 -13.88 24.76 -6.17
CA PRO A 357 -13.13 25.48 -7.22
C PRO A 357 -11.71 25.90 -6.83
N ASP A 358 -11.43 26.05 -5.54
CA ASP A 358 -10.15 26.45 -4.97
C ASP A 358 -9.20 25.28 -4.68
N ARG A 359 -9.62 24.03 -4.94
CA ARG A 359 -8.79 22.81 -4.85
C ARG A 359 -8.54 22.13 -6.18
N VAL A 360 -9.29 22.51 -7.19
CA VAL A 360 -9.17 21.98 -8.53
C VAL A 360 -8.35 22.97 -9.35
N PRO A 361 -7.22 22.56 -9.95
CA PRO A 361 -6.49 23.40 -10.88
C PRO A 361 -7.44 24.00 -11.93
N GLU A 362 -7.19 25.22 -12.38
CA GLU A 362 -8.08 25.90 -13.35
C GLU A 362 -8.31 25.06 -14.62
N SER A 363 -7.29 24.28 -15.03
CA SER A 363 -7.39 23.31 -16.13
C SER A 363 -8.49 22.27 -15.95
N ASP A 364 -8.83 21.95 -14.70
CA ASP A 364 -9.72 20.85 -14.31
C ASP A 364 -11.07 21.38 -13.78
N ALA A 365 -11.27 22.70 -13.72
CA ALA A 365 -12.49 23.34 -13.18
C ALA A 365 -13.78 22.92 -13.92
N HIS A 366 -13.67 22.57 -15.20
CA HIS A 366 -14.77 22.03 -15.99
C HIS A 366 -15.20 20.63 -15.50
N LEU A 367 -14.25 19.80 -15.04
CA LEU A 367 -14.52 18.48 -14.47
C LEU A 367 -15.18 18.59 -13.10
N ALA A 368 -14.74 19.56 -12.29
CA ALA A 368 -15.39 19.87 -11.02
C ALA A 368 -16.85 20.30 -11.21
N SER A 369 -17.10 21.17 -12.19
CA SER A 369 -18.44 21.63 -12.54
C SER A 369 -19.33 20.48 -13.03
N ALA A 370 -18.78 19.58 -13.85
CA ALA A 370 -19.47 18.36 -14.29
C ALA A 370 -19.76 17.40 -13.12
N ALA A 371 -18.84 17.24 -12.18
CA ALA A 371 -19.05 16.47 -10.96
C ALA A 371 -20.20 17.05 -10.13
N PHE A 372 -20.23 18.38 -9.95
CA PHE A 372 -21.30 19.08 -9.23
C PHE A 372 -22.69 18.87 -9.84
N ALA A 373 -22.80 18.86 -11.17
CA ALA A 373 -24.05 18.56 -11.84
C ALA A 373 -24.57 17.14 -11.54
N ASN A 374 -23.67 16.20 -11.27
CA ASN A 374 -24.00 14.81 -10.94
C ASN A 374 -24.21 14.56 -9.44
N LEU A 375 -23.76 15.45 -8.54
CA LEU A 375 -24.00 15.33 -7.10
C LEU A 375 -25.48 15.18 -6.77
N TYR A 376 -26.38 15.85 -7.51
CA TYR A 376 -27.82 15.72 -7.37
C TYR A 376 -28.32 14.27 -7.54
N VAL A 377 -27.73 13.52 -8.47
CA VAL A 377 -28.04 12.10 -8.67
C VAL A 377 -27.47 11.27 -7.52
N TRP A 378 -26.31 11.65 -7.01
CA TRP A 378 -25.65 10.94 -5.92
C TRP A 378 -26.18 11.26 -4.53
N VAL A 379 -27.12 12.20 -4.38
CA VAL A 379 -27.88 12.38 -3.12
C VAL A 379 -29.24 11.69 -3.13
N ALA A 380 -29.73 11.22 -4.28
CA ALA A 380 -31.06 10.59 -4.38
C ALA A 380 -31.07 9.10 -3.98
N GLY A 381 -32.08 8.64 -3.23
CA GLY A 381 -32.32 7.21 -2.93
C GLY A 381 -32.25 6.86 -1.44
N PRO A 382 -32.81 5.71 -1.02
CA PRO A 382 -33.14 5.43 0.38
C PRO A 382 -31.91 5.44 1.29
N ALA A 383 -32.02 6.13 2.41
CA ALA A 383 -31.05 6.11 3.50
C ALA A 383 -31.61 5.30 4.69
N GLY A 384 -30.74 4.52 5.34
CA GLY A 384 -31.10 3.72 6.52
C GLY A 384 -30.75 4.44 7.83
N ARG A 385 -31.10 3.82 8.96
CA ARG A 385 -30.59 4.23 10.28
C ARG A 385 -29.13 3.80 10.42
N PHE A 386 -28.30 4.66 10.99
CA PHE A 386 -26.95 4.31 11.43
C PHE A 386 -26.99 4.13 12.96
N GLU A 387 -26.44 3.03 13.46
CA GLU A 387 -26.30 2.83 14.91
C GLU A 387 -25.12 3.64 15.44
N VAL A 388 -25.37 4.31 16.57
CA VAL A 388 -24.54 5.39 17.13
C VAL A 388 -23.28 4.83 17.80
N GLU A 389 -22.19 5.60 17.69
CA GLU A 389 -20.81 5.36 18.16
C GLU A 389 -19.93 4.51 17.23
N PRO A 390 -19.52 5.10 16.09
CA PRO A 390 -18.29 4.67 15.46
C PRO A 390 -17.12 4.87 16.45
N PRO A 391 -16.17 3.92 16.58
CA PRO A 391 -14.90 4.18 17.25
C PRO A 391 -14.26 5.46 16.68
N HIS A 392 -13.49 6.19 17.50
CA HIS A 392 -12.77 7.39 17.04
C HIS A 392 -12.06 7.11 15.70
N GLY A 393 -12.33 7.94 14.69
CA GLY A 393 -11.79 7.80 13.33
C GLY A 393 -12.74 7.19 12.28
N VAL A 394 -13.86 6.57 12.67
CA VAL A 394 -14.82 6.00 11.70
C VAL A 394 -15.80 7.05 11.16
N CYS A 395 -16.25 6.85 9.91
CA CYS A 395 -17.28 7.63 9.24
C CYS A 395 -18.51 7.85 10.13
N ASN A 396 -18.91 9.11 10.32
CA ASN A 396 -20.19 9.48 10.94
C ASN A 396 -21.06 10.17 9.88
N PRO A 397 -21.98 9.43 9.23
CA PRO A 397 -22.81 9.96 8.16
C PRO A 397 -23.61 11.20 8.52
N THR A 398 -24.10 11.26 9.76
CA THR A 398 -24.88 12.38 10.27
C THR A 398 -24.01 13.62 10.44
N ALA A 399 -22.80 13.46 10.99
CA ALA A 399 -21.85 14.58 11.12
C ALA A 399 -21.40 15.10 9.74
N ASP A 400 -21.06 14.22 8.80
CA ASP A 400 -20.67 14.64 7.43
C ASP A 400 -21.80 15.33 6.67
N LEU A 401 -23.04 14.88 6.88
CA LEU A 401 -24.21 15.55 6.31
C LEU A 401 -24.39 16.95 6.90
N LEU A 402 -24.33 17.07 8.23
CA LEU A 402 -24.40 18.36 8.91
C LEU A 402 -23.31 19.30 8.38
N ARG A 403 -22.09 18.79 8.18
CA ARG A 403 -20.96 19.52 7.60
C ARG A 403 -21.23 20.04 6.19
N ILE A 404 -21.79 19.20 5.32
CA ILE A 404 -22.19 19.59 3.96
C ILE A 404 -23.30 20.65 4.00
N ALA A 405 -24.33 20.41 4.81
CA ALA A 405 -25.53 21.23 4.89
C ALA A 405 -25.25 22.65 5.39
N THR A 406 -24.35 22.76 6.38
CA THR A 406 -24.08 24.01 7.08
C THR A 406 -22.82 24.71 6.58
N GLY A 407 -22.01 24.03 5.77
CA GLY A 407 -20.72 24.55 5.32
C GLY A 407 -19.64 24.49 6.39
N CYS A 408 -19.82 23.68 7.44
CA CYS A 408 -18.82 23.43 8.48
C CYS A 408 -17.58 22.64 8.02
N ASN A 409 -17.42 22.44 6.71
CA ASN A 409 -16.14 21.97 6.19
C ASN A 409 -15.08 23.07 6.35
N SER A 410 -13.81 22.71 6.19
CA SER A 410 -12.65 23.60 6.38
C SER A 410 -12.68 24.95 5.62
N ARG A 411 -13.69 25.23 4.76
CA ARG A 411 -13.74 26.40 3.88
C ARG A 411 -15.12 27.11 3.75
N GLY A 412 -16.18 26.67 4.44
CA GLY A 412 -17.34 27.54 4.70
C GLY A 412 -18.49 27.57 3.67
N THR A 413 -18.45 26.78 2.58
CA THR A 413 -19.53 26.73 1.59
C THR A 413 -20.59 25.70 1.98
N ALA A 414 -21.83 26.15 2.15
CA ALA A 414 -22.98 25.34 2.54
C ALA A 414 -23.78 24.86 1.32
N TYR A 415 -24.24 23.61 1.37
CA TYR A 415 -25.12 23.00 0.36
C TYR A 415 -26.40 22.42 1.00
N PRO A 416 -27.28 23.27 1.57
CA PRO A 416 -28.46 22.84 2.32
C PRO A 416 -29.48 22.03 1.49
N GLU A 417 -29.48 22.21 0.17
CA GLU A 417 -30.31 21.46 -0.78
C GLU A 417 -29.95 19.98 -0.82
N PHE A 418 -28.66 19.61 -0.69
CA PHE A 418 -28.23 18.21 -0.65
C PHE A 418 -28.69 17.52 0.63
N ALA A 419 -28.62 18.23 1.76
CA ALA A 419 -29.07 17.71 3.04
C ALA A 419 -30.59 17.50 3.09
N SER A 420 -31.35 18.43 2.50
CA SER A 420 -32.80 18.32 2.37
C SER A 420 -33.21 17.05 1.60
N ARG A 421 -32.52 16.76 0.49
CA ARG A 421 -32.79 15.56 -0.33
C ARG A 421 -32.55 14.24 0.39
N TRP A 422 -31.62 14.22 1.34
CA TRP A 422 -31.36 13.03 2.15
C TRP A 422 -32.40 12.78 3.23
N LEU A 423 -32.92 13.85 3.83
CA LEU A 423 -34.08 13.75 4.72
C LEU A 423 -35.28 13.19 3.97
N GLU A 424 -35.53 13.63 2.73
CA GLU A 424 -36.55 13.04 1.85
C GLU A 424 -36.29 11.57 1.51
N ALA A 425 -35.03 11.18 1.42
CA ALA A 425 -34.61 9.80 1.19
C ALA A 425 -34.74 8.91 2.45
N GLY A 426 -35.20 9.44 3.57
CA GLY A 426 -35.47 8.65 4.78
C GLY A 426 -34.30 8.53 5.74
N LEU A 427 -33.26 9.37 5.62
CA LEU A 427 -32.24 9.44 6.65
C LEU A 427 -32.87 9.98 7.94
N ILE A 428 -32.68 9.25 9.04
CA ILE A 428 -33.13 9.67 10.35
C ILE A 428 -31.95 10.33 11.06
N LEU A 429 -32.07 11.64 11.31
CA LEU A 429 -31.17 12.35 12.21
C LEU A 429 -31.60 12.05 13.64
N ASP A 430 -30.89 11.20 14.34
CA ASP A 430 -31.16 10.95 15.75
C ASP A 430 -30.54 12.05 16.62
N GLU A 431 -31.27 12.46 17.66
CA GLU A 431 -30.89 13.56 18.55
C GLU A 431 -29.55 13.30 19.25
N ARG A 432 -29.22 12.03 19.54
CA ARG A 432 -27.97 11.63 20.20
C ARG A 432 -26.77 11.84 19.29
N THR A 433 -26.85 11.45 18.02
CA THR A 433 -25.76 11.65 17.04
C THR A 433 -25.59 13.12 16.71
N ILE A 434 -26.69 13.89 16.62
CA ILE A 434 -26.61 15.35 16.48
C ILE A 434 -25.89 15.95 17.69
N ALA A 435 -26.24 15.55 18.91
CA ALA A 435 -25.61 16.03 20.13
C ALA A 435 -24.11 15.69 20.20
N VAL A 436 -23.71 14.51 19.75
CA VAL A 436 -22.29 14.12 19.64
C VAL A 436 -21.56 14.98 18.59
N ALA A 437 -22.16 15.16 17.41
CA ALA A 437 -21.57 15.93 16.31
C ALA A 437 -21.32 17.41 16.68
N ILE A 438 -22.21 18.01 17.49
CA ILE A 438 -22.10 19.42 17.91
C ILE A 438 -21.36 19.62 19.24
N SER A 439 -20.90 18.54 19.88
CA SER A 439 -20.23 18.63 21.18
C SER A 439 -18.79 19.20 21.04
N PRO A 440 -18.27 19.93 22.05
CA PRO A 440 -16.91 20.47 22.02
C PRO A 440 -15.79 19.43 21.89
N GLY A 441 -16.06 18.16 22.21
CA GLY A 441 -15.15 17.02 22.00
C GLY A 441 -15.55 16.13 20.81
N GLY A 442 -16.54 16.55 20.02
CA GLY A 442 -16.97 15.88 18.80
C GLY A 442 -15.99 16.08 17.65
N LEU A 443 -16.35 15.58 16.47
CA LEU A 443 -15.50 15.60 15.25
C LEU A 443 -15.01 17.02 14.85
N ASP A 444 -15.70 18.07 15.29
CA ASP A 444 -15.41 19.49 15.01
C ASP A 444 -14.98 20.28 16.27
N GLY A 445 -14.30 19.63 17.22
CA GLY A 445 -13.82 20.20 18.49
C GLY A 445 -12.84 21.39 18.40
N ASP A 446 -12.77 22.10 17.28
CA ASP A 446 -12.05 23.38 17.15
C ASP A 446 -12.89 24.59 17.66
N GLY A 447 -14.18 24.37 17.94
CA GLY A 447 -15.11 25.38 18.47
C GLY A 447 -15.53 26.45 17.47
N ARG A 448 -15.12 26.37 16.20
CA ARG A 448 -15.41 27.36 15.14
C ARG A 448 -16.75 27.15 14.47
N CYS A 449 -17.33 25.96 14.65
CA CYS A 449 -18.55 25.53 14.01
C CYS A 449 -19.62 25.20 15.06
N ARG A 450 -20.63 26.07 15.22
CA ARG A 450 -21.81 25.80 16.06
C ARG A 450 -23.03 25.61 15.18
N LEU A 451 -23.90 24.66 15.52
CA LEU A 451 -25.17 24.46 14.82
C LEU A 451 -26.32 25.12 15.62
N GLN A 452 -27.16 25.88 14.93
CA GLN A 452 -28.39 26.45 15.49
C GLN A 452 -29.61 25.72 14.92
N TYR A 453 -30.49 25.22 15.80
CA TYR A 453 -31.77 24.63 15.41
C TYR A 453 -32.75 25.74 14.98
N THR A 454 -33.33 25.60 13.80
CA THR A 454 -34.31 26.53 13.20
C THR A 454 -35.55 25.73 12.78
N PRO A 455 -36.60 25.70 13.63
CA PRO A 455 -37.81 24.94 13.32
C PRO A 455 -38.52 25.47 12.07
N GLY A 456 -39.21 24.58 11.34
CA GLY A 456 -40.00 24.93 10.15
C GLY A 456 -39.22 24.98 8.83
N GLN A 457 -37.90 24.74 8.85
CA GLN A 457 -37.10 24.58 7.63
C GLN A 457 -37.11 23.12 7.18
N ARG A 458 -36.96 22.89 5.86
CA ARG A 458 -36.78 21.55 5.29
C ARG A 458 -35.56 20.82 5.87
N PHE A 459 -34.52 21.59 6.20
CA PHE A 459 -33.38 21.15 7.01
C PHE A 459 -33.25 22.09 8.21
N PRO A 460 -33.53 21.65 9.46
CA PRO A 460 -33.73 22.55 10.59
C PRO A 460 -32.43 22.93 11.31
N TYR A 461 -31.26 22.82 10.67
CA TYR A 461 -29.99 23.21 11.26
C TYR A 461 -29.26 24.23 10.37
N ARG A 462 -28.69 25.26 11.00
CA ARG A 462 -27.91 26.30 10.32
C ARG A 462 -26.57 26.49 11.01
N LEU A 463 -25.60 26.98 10.26
CA LEU A 463 -24.32 27.40 10.81
C LEU A 463 -24.50 28.68 11.65
N TYR A 464 -24.00 28.63 12.88
CA TYR A 464 -23.75 29.79 13.70
C TYR A 464 -22.24 30.00 13.79
N LYS A 465 -21.73 31.01 13.08
CA LYS A 465 -20.38 31.54 13.29
C LYS A 465 -20.51 32.63 14.37
N PRO A 466 -19.97 32.43 15.58
CA PRO A 466 -19.96 33.49 16.60
C PRO A 466 -19.20 34.73 16.15
#